data_AF-A0A351FFU1-F1
#
_entry.id   AF-A0A351FFU1-F1
#
_cell.length_a   1.000
_cell.length_b   1.000
_cell.length_c   1.000
_cell.angle_alpha   90.00
_cell.angle_beta   90.00
_cell.angle_gamma   90.00
#
_symmetry.space_group_name_H-M   'P 1'
#
loop_
_entity.id
_entity.type
_entity.pdbx_description
1 polymer ?
#
loop_
_entity_poly.entity_id
_entity_poly.type
_entity_poly.pdbx_seq_one_letter_code
_entity_poly.pdbx_strand_id
1 'polypeptide(L)'
;MKRRSFIQQACGLSLCLPAFARSAGTPYLGQIGLQLYTLRKAIAEDLKKTLGEVAKIGYRQVEPYGFPSPQSIDMIKRAKDLGMRVHSSHFTWDSLLHPEKKGMRPFAEVLETAR
;
A
#
# COMPACT_ATOMS: atom_id res chain seq x y z
N MET A 1 -31.60 33.64 36.17
CA MET A 1 -30.29 33.28 35.53
C MET A 1 -29.62 34.54 34.99
N LYS A 2 -28.30 34.72 35.18
CA LYS A 2 -27.58 35.92 34.69
C LYS A 2 -27.20 35.74 33.20
N ARG A 3 -27.63 36.68 32.33
CA ARG A 3 -27.37 36.68 30.87
C ARG A 3 -25.89 36.45 30.51
N ARG A 4 -24.96 37.04 31.30
CA ARG A 4 -23.51 36.92 31.09
C ARG A 4 -23.02 35.48 31.28
N SER A 5 -23.48 34.78 32.31
CA SER A 5 -23.10 33.38 32.55
C SER A 5 -23.65 32.44 31.47
N PHE A 6 -24.86 32.72 30.97
CA PHE A 6 -25.44 31.93 29.87
C PHE A 6 -24.61 32.04 28.58
N ILE A 7 -24.20 33.26 28.19
CA ILE A 7 -23.36 33.46 26.99
C ILE A 7 -22.00 32.77 27.15
N GLN A 8 -21.37 32.88 28.32
CA GLN A 8 -20.08 32.22 28.59
C GLN A 8 -20.18 30.69 28.48
N GLN A 9 -21.24 30.11 29.03
CA GLN A 9 -21.49 28.66 28.99
C GLN A 9 -21.83 28.18 27.57
N ALA A 10 -22.64 28.94 26.82
CA ALA A 10 -23.00 28.61 25.43
C ALA A 10 -21.79 28.69 24.47
N CYS A 11 -20.92 29.69 24.63
CA CYS A 11 -19.68 29.77 23.85
C CYS A 11 -18.69 28.65 24.21
N GLY A 12 -18.57 28.29 25.49
CA GLY A 12 -17.71 27.20 25.95
C GLY A 12 -18.11 25.84 25.38
N LEU A 13 -19.42 25.52 25.35
CA LEU A 13 -19.91 24.26 24.77
C LEU A 13 -19.66 24.17 23.25
N SER A 14 -19.84 25.30 22.54
CA SER A 14 -19.68 25.38 21.08
C SER A 14 -18.24 25.07 20.62
N LEU A 15 -17.23 25.34 21.45
CA LEU A 15 -15.81 25.07 21.15
C LEU A 15 -15.44 23.58 21.34
N CYS A 16 -16.17 22.82 22.15
CA CYS A 16 -15.87 21.41 22.42
C CYS A 16 -16.56 20.44 21.43
N LEU A 17 -17.69 20.84 20.84
CA LEU A 17 -18.46 20.00 19.91
C LEU A 17 -17.70 19.49 18.67
N PRO A 18 -16.86 20.30 17.96
CA PRO A 18 -16.22 19.84 16.73
C PRO A 18 -15.12 18.77 16.96
N ALA A 19 -14.62 18.60 18.19
CA ALA A 19 -13.66 17.56 18.52
C ALA A 19 -14.31 16.15 18.57
N PHE A 20 -15.59 16.06 18.93
CA PHE A 20 -16.33 14.80 19.02
C PHE A 20 -17.05 14.41 17.72
N ALA A 21 -17.30 15.35 16.82
CA ALA A 21 -17.87 15.08 15.50
C ALA A 21 -16.85 14.57 14.47
N ARG A 22 -15.55 14.57 14.82
CA ARG A 22 -14.51 14.04 13.94
C ARG A 22 -14.54 12.52 13.99
N SER A 23 -15.08 11.91 12.94
CA SER A 23 -14.90 10.48 12.68
C SER A 23 -13.42 10.12 12.84
N ALA A 24 -13.13 9.12 13.66
CA ALA A 24 -11.78 8.65 13.95
C ALA A 24 -11.16 8.02 12.69
N GLY A 25 -10.50 8.84 11.88
CA GLY A 25 -9.77 8.41 10.68
C GLY A 25 -10.66 7.86 9.55
N THR A 26 -10.14 7.82 8.33
CA THR A 26 -10.77 7.09 7.23
C THR A 26 -10.34 5.61 7.34
N PRO A 27 -11.28 4.66 7.49
CA PRO A 27 -10.96 3.26 7.83
C PRO A 27 -10.07 2.56 6.79
N TYR A 28 -10.07 3.06 5.55
CA TYR A 28 -9.31 2.51 4.43
C TYR A 28 -7.96 3.18 4.20
N LEU A 29 -7.62 4.30 4.86
CA LEU A 29 -6.39 5.06 4.55
C LEU A 29 -5.12 4.23 4.74
N GLY A 30 -5.09 3.40 5.79
CA GLY A 30 -3.99 2.48 6.06
C GLY A 30 -3.96 1.24 5.16
N GLN A 31 -4.96 1.08 4.30
CA GLN A 31 -5.12 -0.09 3.41
C GLN A 31 -4.88 0.27 1.93
N ILE A 32 -4.55 1.54 1.64
CA ILE A 32 -4.27 1.96 0.26
C ILE A 32 -2.97 1.30 -0.21
N GLY A 33 -3.09 0.51 -1.27
CA GLY A 33 -1.97 -0.14 -1.95
C GLY A 33 -1.47 0.68 -3.14
N LEU A 34 -0.15 0.61 -3.39
CA LEU A 34 0.47 1.15 -4.60
C LEU A 34 0.96 0.03 -5.51
N GLN A 35 0.47 -0.01 -6.75
CA GLN A 35 1.03 -0.86 -7.79
C GLN A 35 2.37 -0.29 -8.27
N LEU A 36 3.46 -1.00 -7.96
CA LEU A 36 4.85 -0.57 -8.16
C LEU A 36 5.23 -0.34 -9.62
N TYR A 37 4.49 -0.91 -10.58
CA TYR A 37 4.72 -0.65 -12.01
C TYR A 37 4.55 0.84 -12.37
N THR A 38 3.77 1.58 -11.57
CA THR A 38 3.65 3.05 -11.64
C THR A 38 5.01 3.73 -11.48
N LEU A 39 5.89 3.16 -10.67
CA LEU A 39 7.23 3.67 -10.35
C LEU A 39 8.36 2.90 -11.07
N ARG A 40 8.05 2.09 -12.09
CA ARG A 40 9.03 1.19 -12.75
C ARG A 40 10.33 1.87 -13.20
N LYS A 41 10.26 3.15 -13.64
CA LYS A 41 11.45 3.91 -14.05
C LYS A 41 12.35 4.23 -12.84
N ALA A 42 11.77 4.77 -11.77
CA ALA A 42 12.50 5.04 -10.54
C ALA A 42 13.03 3.75 -9.87
N ILE A 43 12.26 2.65 -9.94
CA ILE A 43 12.70 1.33 -9.47
C ILE A 43 13.88 0.80 -10.30
N ALA A 44 13.87 1.02 -11.62
CA ALA A 44 14.97 0.63 -12.49
C ALA A 44 16.25 1.42 -12.21
N GLU A 45 16.14 2.68 -11.79
CA GLU A 45 17.26 3.51 -11.37
C GLU A 45 17.78 3.13 -9.97
N ASP A 46 16.90 3.08 -8.96
CA ASP A 46 17.25 2.69 -7.59
C ASP A 46 16.02 2.15 -6.85
N LEU A 47 15.92 0.82 -6.79
CA LEU A 47 14.87 0.11 -6.09
C LEU A 47 14.82 0.45 -4.59
N LYS A 48 15.97 0.49 -3.91
CA LYS A 48 16.03 0.67 -2.46
C LYS A 48 15.58 2.07 -2.07
N LYS A 49 16.09 3.08 -2.76
CA LYS A 49 15.69 4.47 -2.56
C LYS A 49 14.20 4.65 -2.85
N THR A 50 13.72 4.13 -3.98
CA THR A 50 12.31 4.28 -4.38
C THR A 50 11.36 3.69 -3.35
N LEU A 51 11.58 2.44 -2.91
CA LEU A 51 10.72 1.84 -1.88
C LEU A 51 10.83 2.55 -0.52
N GLY A 52 12.02 3.04 -0.18
CA GLY A 52 12.22 3.85 1.02
C GLY A 52 11.35 5.12 1.00
N GLU A 53 11.31 5.83 -0.13
CA GLU A 53 10.45 7.00 -0.28
C GLU A 53 8.96 6.63 -0.26
N VAL A 54 8.55 5.53 -0.90
CA VAL A 54 7.16 5.02 -0.85
C VAL A 54 6.70 4.79 0.59
N ALA A 55 7.53 4.16 1.42
CA ALA A 55 7.22 3.94 2.83
C ALA A 55 7.15 5.28 3.61
N LYS A 56 8.09 6.21 3.36
CA LYS A 56 8.15 7.53 4.00
C LYS A 56 6.91 8.39 3.71
N ILE A 57 6.41 8.38 2.47
CA ILE A 57 5.22 9.17 2.09
C ILE A 57 3.90 8.57 2.60
N GLY A 58 3.93 7.42 3.27
CA GLY A 58 2.80 6.90 4.03
C GLY A 58 2.12 5.66 3.45
N TYR A 59 2.58 5.12 2.31
CA TYR A 59 2.04 3.84 1.84
C TYR A 59 2.38 2.72 2.83
N ARG A 60 1.41 1.83 3.03
CA ARG A 60 1.51 0.66 3.93
C ARG A 60 1.35 -0.66 3.19
N GLN A 61 0.96 -0.61 1.93
CA GLN A 61 0.78 -1.76 1.07
C GLN A 61 1.32 -1.47 -0.33
N VAL A 62 1.95 -2.46 -0.94
CA VAL A 62 2.43 -2.38 -2.32
C VAL A 62 2.11 -3.66 -3.09
N GLU A 63 1.97 -3.54 -4.40
CA GLU A 63 1.76 -4.64 -5.33
C GLU A 63 2.93 -4.67 -6.33
N PRO A 64 3.83 -5.66 -6.25
CA PRO A 64 4.94 -5.82 -7.18
C PRO A 64 4.50 -6.33 -8.56
N TYR A 65 5.38 -6.21 -9.54
CA TYR A 65 5.16 -6.68 -10.92
C TYR A 65 6.22 -7.69 -11.36
N GLY A 66 5.90 -8.45 -12.42
CA GLY A 66 6.83 -9.37 -13.06
C GLY A 66 7.13 -10.61 -12.22
N PHE A 67 6.19 -11.03 -11.38
CA PHE A 67 6.32 -12.22 -10.56
C PHE A 67 6.09 -13.50 -11.38
N PRO A 68 6.86 -14.58 -11.16
CA PRO A 68 8.04 -14.68 -10.30
C PRO A 68 9.32 -14.35 -11.09
N SER A 69 10.02 -13.29 -10.67
CA SER A 69 11.35 -12.91 -11.16
C SER A 69 12.26 -12.50 -10.00
N PRO A 70 13.60 -12.58 -10.15
CA PRO A 70 14.52 -12.11 -9.11
C PRO A 70 14.23 -10.68 -8.66
N GLN A 71 13.88 -9.79 -9.60
CA GLN A 71 13.50 -8.41 -9.28
C GLN A 71 12.21 -8.35 -8.47
N SER A 72 11.17 -9.10 -8.83
CA SER A 72 9.92 -9.14 -8.05
C SER A 72 10.12 -9.68 -6.63
N ILE A 73 10.97 -10.69 -6.46
CA ILE A 73 11.32 -11.24 -5.13
C ILE A 73 12.07 -10.19 -4.31
N ASP A 74 13.02 -9.47 -4.91
CA ASP A 74 13.73 -8.37 -4.22
C ASP A 74 12.78 -7.21 -3.85
N MET A 75 11.82 -6.87 -4.72
CA MET A 75 10.76 -5.91 -4.39
C MET A 75 9.94 -6.36 -3.17
N ILE A 76 9.50 -7.62 -3.15
CA ILE A 76 8.71 -8.19 -2.04
C ILE A 76 9.51 -8.13 -0.74
N LYS A 77 10.77 -8.60 -0.76
CA LYS A 77 11.63 -8.64 0.42
C LYS A 77 11.85 -7.24 0.99
N ARG A 78 12.29 -6.30 0.16
CA ARG A 78 12.57 -4.92 0.61
C ARG A 78 11.32 -4.19 1.09
N ALA A 79 10.18 -4.40 0.44
CA ALA A 79 8.93 -3.81 0.90
C ALA A 79 8.56 -4.31 2.30
N LYS A 80 8.70 -5.63 2.55
CA LYS A 80 8.48 -6.23 3.87
C LYS A 80 9.49 -5.70 4.91
N ASP A 81 10.77 -5.59 4.56
CA ASP A 81 11.82 -5.04 5.43
C ASP A 81 11.52 -3.58 5.85
N LEU A 82 10.85 -2.81 4.98
CA LEU A 82 10.38 -1.44 5.26
C LEU A 82 9.04 -1.38 6.00
N GLY A 83 8.48 -2.53 6.42
CA GLY A 83 7.22 -2.62 7.15
C GLY A 83 5.96 -2.48 6.29
N MET A 84 6.09 -2.52 4.95
CA MET A 84 4.95 -2.53 4.04
C MET A 84 4.43 -3.95 3.83
N ARG A 85 3.12 -4.07 3.61
CA ARG A 85 2.44 -5.33 3.31
C ARG A 85 2.46 -5.58 1.80
N VAL A 86 2.55 -6.85 1.42
CA VAL A 86 2.45 -7.29 0.03
C VAL A 86 1.41 -8.39 -0.05
N HIS A 87 0.25 -8.06 -0.64
CA HIS A 87 -0.92 -8.95 -0.71
C HIS A 87 -1.23 -9.48 -2.11
N SER A 88 -0.57 -8.91 -3.12
CA SER A 88 -0.83 -9.20 -4.53
C SER A 88 0.45 -9.00 -5.33
N SER A 89 0.51 -9.59 -6.53
CA SER A 89 1.52 -9.32 -7.53
C SER A 89 1.03 -9.70 -8.93
N HIS A 90 1.55 -9.03 -9.96
CA HIS A 90 1.28 -9.40 -11.35
C HIS A 90 2.21 -10.51 -11.83
N PHE A 91 1.62 -11.50 -12.50
CA PHE A 91 2.31 -12.54 -13.25
C PHE A 91 1.86 -12.50 -14.72
N THR A 92 2.59 -13.18 -15.59
CA THR A 92 2.25 -13.21 -17.03
C THR A 92 1.16 -14.22 -17.35
N TRP A 93 0.20 -13.79 -18.17
CA TRP A 93 -0.96 -14.58 -18.56
C TRP A 93 -0.61 -15.86 -19.35
N ASP A 94 0.52 -15.85 -20.07
CA ASP A 94 1.02 -17.04 -20.79
C ASP A 94 1.30 -18.22 -19.84
N SER A 95 1.57 -17.97 -18.55
CA SER A 95 1.73 -19.06 -17.57
C SER A 95 0.48 -19.94 -17.42
N LEU A 96 -0.70 -19.39 -17.75
CA LEU A 96 -1.97 -20.08 -17.68
C LEU A 96 -2.42 -20.61 -19.05
N LEU A 97 -2.30 -19.80 -20.10
CA LEU A 97 -2.83 -20.15 -21.44
C LEU A 97 -1.83 -20.88 -22.33
N HIS A 98 -0.54 -20.62 -22.16
CA HIS A 98 0.54 -21.14 -23.00
C HIS A 98 1.75 -21.58 -22.17
N PRO A 99 1.58 -22.43 -21.14
CA PRO A 99 2.66 -22.86 -20.26
C PRO A 99 3.78 -23.61 -21.02
N GLU A 100 3.50 -24.15 -22.21
CA GLU A 100 4.45 -24.83 -23.07
C GLU A 100 5.45 -23.91 -23.78
N LYS A 101 5.20 -22.59 -23.81
CA LYS A 101 6.10 -21.63 -24.46
C LYS A 101 7.47 -21.61 -23.77
N LYS A 102 8.54 -21.57 -24.57
CA LYS A 102 9.91 -21.51 -24.07
C LYS A 102 10.10 -20.31 -23.14
N GLY A 103 10.65 -20.58 -21.95
CA GLY A 103 10.89 -19.55 -20.93
C GLY A 103 9.67 -19.19 -20.09
N MET A 104 8.53 -19.85 -20.32
CA MET A 104 7.35 -19.71 -19.47
C MET A 104 7.39 -20.70 -18.31
N ARG A 105 7.01 -20.24 -17.12
CA ARG A 105 6.73 -21.11 -15.98
C ARG A 105 5.24 -21.42 -15.95
N PRO A 106 4.84 -22.69 -15.81
CA PRO A 106 3.45 -23.07 -15.57
C PRO A 106 2.87 -22.35 -14.35
N PHE A 107 1.59 -22.00 -14.40
CA PHE A 107 0.92 -21.28 -13.31
C PHE A 107 1.00 -22.00 -11.96
N ALA A 108 1.01 -23.34 -11.93
CA ALA A 108 1.19 -24.12 -10.70
C ALA A 108 2.51 -23.79 -9.98
N GLU A 109 3.63 -23.71 -10.72
CA GLU A 109 4.93 -23.34 -10.16
C GLU A 109 4.97 -21.86 -9.70
N VAL A 110 4.24 -20.99 -10.40
CA VAL A 110 4.06 -19.59 -9.99
C VAL A 110 3.37 -19.54 -8.62
N LEU A 111 2.32 -20.33 -8.41
CA LEU A 111 1.61 -20.43 -7.13
C LEU A 111 2.49 -21.02 -6.02
N GLU A 112 3.30 -22.03 -6.32
CA GLU A 112 4.25 -22.59 -5.35
C GLU A 112 5.27 -21.56 -4.89
N THR A 113 5.74 -20.70 -5.80
CA THR A 113 6.67 -19.61 -5.47
C THR A 113 6.00 -18.53 -4.59
N ALA A 114 4.68 -18.42 -4.64
CA ALA A 114 3.92 -17.40 -3.90
C ALA A 114 3.55 -17.82 -2.47
N ARG A 115 3.75 -19.09 -2.10
CA ARG A 115 3.53 -19.60 -0.74
C ARG A 115 4.60 -19.11 0.22
#